data_AF-A0A9X3K466-F1
#
_entry.id   AF-A0A9X3K466-F1
#
_cell.length_a   1.000
_cell.length_b   1.000
_cell.length_c   1.000
_cell.angle_alpha   90.00
_cell.angle_beta   90.00
_cell.angle_gamma   90.00
#
_symmetry.space_group_name_H-M   'P 1'
#
loop_
_entity.id
_entity.type
_entity.pdbx_description
1 polymer ?
#
loop_
_entity_poly.entity_id
_entity_poly.type
_entity_poly.pdbx_seq_one_letter_code
_entity_poly.pdbx_strand_id
1 'polypeptide(L)'
;MWSATASAQALPPFVQAYNPQGVDERGLWMEADEEERVLRDSRFVITDLKLNAYVRSIFCRTVGDDRCKNVRIYILRIPHLNATMYPNGMMTIWSGLLLRVRSEAELGAVLGHEFAHFELRHSLKGFQAQRSTGDWLTWTALLGVNMQSAMIGSFYSFTRDQEKQADLLGLEYLAKSVYPSSVAANIWDRTMAEQDAAEAGRKRKARHSYSAGIFASHPTDLTRSKYLREAAAKQADAGDPGEAAYREGMASWLPEFLHDQIKLNDFGGSEYLLQQLAGDNWTSELLYTRAQLYRLRGNPRDLVSAAQFYQQAIDKGFSRADARRDLGLTLLRAQQIESGRMALQRYLDENPEAPDKAMIAALLAD
;
A
#
# COMPACT_ATOMS: atom_id res chain seq x y z
N MET A 1 37.36 -8.69 23.15
CA MET A 1 37.25 -8.17 21.76
C MET A 1 36.72 -9.29 20.89
N TRP A 2 35.41 -9.33 20.64
CA TRP A 2 34.81 -10.26 19.68
C TRP A 2 34.69 -9.52 18.35
N SER A 3 35.56 -9.87 17.40
CA SER A 3 35.50 -9.36 16.03
C SER A 3 34.38 -10.11 15.31
N ALA A 4 33.24 -9.45 15.11
CA ALA A 4 32.16 -9.95 14.28
C ALA A 4 32.35 -9.41 12.86
N THR A 5 33.14 -10.12 12.05
CA THR A 5 33.01 -10.01 10.59
C THR A 5 31.71 -10.69 10.20
N ALA A 6 30.62 -9.92 10.10
CA ALA A 6 29.39 -10.38 9.49
C ALA A 6 29.68 -10.72 8.03
N SER A 7 29.71 -12.01 7.69
CA SER A 7 29.75 -12.42 6.29
C SER A 7 28.43 -12.02 5.65
N ALA A 8 28.46 -11.08 4.71
CA ALA A 8 27.37 -10.90 3.77
C ALA A 8 27.08 -12.27 3.15
N GLN A 9 25.89 -12.81 3.40
CA GLN A 9 25.48 -14.07 2.78
C GLN A 9 25.50 -13.87 1.26
N ALA A 10 25.84 -14.89 0.49
CA ALA A 10 25.83 -14.77 -0.97
C ALA A 10 24.38 -14.92 -1.44
N LEU A 11 23.94 -14.07 -2.38
CA LEU A 11 22.60 -14.24 -2.97
C LEU A 11 22.56 -15.61 -3.65
N PRO A 12 21.44 -16.35 -3.56
CA PRO A 12 21.31 -17.62 -4.27
C PRO A 12 21.58 -17.43 -5.78
N PRO A 13 22.15 -18.41 -6.49
CA PRO A 13 22.32 -18.31 -7.93
C PRO A 13 20.95 -18.23 -8.62
N PHE A 14 20.74 -17.18 -9.41
CA PHE A 14 19.49 -16.96 -10.13
C PHE A 14 19.45 -17.79 -11.43
N VAL A 15 18.32 -18.46 -11.69
CA VAL A 15 18.11 -19.27 -12.90
C VAL A 15 17.10 -18.58 -13.82
N GLN A 16 17.56 -18.05 -14.95
CA GLN A 16 16.79 -17.21 -15.87
C GLN A 16 15.67 -17.94 -16.63
N ALA A 17 15.81 -19.23 -16.88
CA ALA A 17 14.82 -20.04 -17.59
C ALA A 17 14.31 -21.12 -16.64
N TYR A 18 13.31 -20.76 -15.83
CA TYR A 18 12.70 -21.70 -14.90
C TYR A 18 11.37 -22.22 -15.47
N ASN A 19 11.29 -23.55 -15.63
CA ASN A 19 10.06 -24.25 -15.96
C ASN A 19 9.56 -25.03 -14.73
N PRO A 20 8.25 -24.98 -14.42
CA PRO A 20 7.69 -25.67 -13.27
C PRO A 20 7.94 -27.18 -13.34
N GLN A 21 8.38 -27.76 -12.22
CA GLN A 21 8.76 -29.16 -12.10
C GLN A 21 7.71 -29.95 -11.29
N GLY A 22 7.46 -31.19 -11.68
CA GLY A 22 6.46 -32.02 -11.00
C GLY A 22 5.01 -31.53 -11.22
N VAL A 23 4.06 -32.30 -10.70
CA VAL A 23 2.62 -32.05 -10.93
C VAL A 23 2.13 -30.83 -10.16
N ASP A 24 2.54 -30.70 -8.90
CA ASP A 24 2.07 -29.66 -8.00
C ASP A 24 2.47 -28.26 -8.47
N GLU A 25 3.74 -28.07 -8.85
CA GLU A 25 4.21 -26.76 -9.30
C GLU A 25 3.60 -26.35 -10.64
N ARG A 26 3.38 -27.32 -11.55
CA ARG A 26 2.68 -27.06 -12.81
C ARG A 26 1.23 -26.64 -12.57
N GLY A 27 0.52 -27.30 -11.66
CA GLY A 27 -0.85 -26.93 -11.30
C GLY A 27 -0.92 -25.51 -10.71
N LEU A 28 0.00 -25.19 -9.79
CA LEU A 28 0.07 -23.87 -9.17
C LEU A 28 0.40 -22.76 -10.19
N TRP A 29 1.25 -23.05 -11.18
CA TRP A 29 1.53 -22.13 -12.29
C TRP A 29 0.32 -21.91 -13.19
N MET A 30 -0.41 -22.98 -13.54
CA MET A 30 -1.61 -22.86 -14.36
C MET A 30 -2.67 -21.97 -13.70
N GLU A 31 -2.85 -22.09 -12.38
CA GLU A 31 -3.76 -21.22 -11.63
C GLU A 31 -3.30 -19.76 -11.64
N ALA A 32 -2.00 -19.52 -11.40
CA ALA A 32 -1.43 -18.19 -11.44
C ALA A 32 -1.51 -17.56 -12.85
N ASP A 33 -1.38 -18.35 -13.91
CA ASP A 33 -1.53 -17.91 -15.29
C ASP A 33 -2.98 -17.52 -15.61
N GLU A 34 -3.96 -18.27 -15.11
CA GLU A 34 -5.39 -17.92 -15.27
C GLU A 34 -5.76 -16.67 -14.46
N GLU A 35 -5.27 -16.54 -13.23
CA GLU A 35 -5.42 -15.31 -12.45
C GLU A 35 -4.80 -14.11 -13.17
N GLU A 36 -3.58 -14.26 -13.70
CA GLU A 36 -2.91 -13.21 -14.46
C GLU A 36 -3.72 -12.83 -15.70
N ARG A 37 -4.28 -13.81 -16.42
CA ARG A 37 -5.13 -13.58 -17.60
C ARG A 37 -6.36 -12.74 -17.24
N VAL A 38 -7.07 -13.10 -16.17
CA VAL A 38 -8.26 -12.35 -15.71
C VAL A 38 -7.87 -10.97 -15.17
N LEU A 39 -6.75 -10.87 -14.45
CA LEU A 39 -6.28 -9.64 -13.85
C LEU A 39 -5.93 -8.59 -14.91
N ARG A 40 -5.26 -8.98 -16.00
CA ARG A 40 -4.83 -8.07 -17.08
C ARG A 40 -5.97 -7.22 -17.66
N ASP A 41 -7.17 -7.81 -17.74
CA ASP A 41 -8.36 -7.14 -18.27
C ASP A 41 -9.19 -6.42 -17.19
N SER A 42 -8.73 -6.44 -15.94
CA SER A 42 -9.45 -5.84 -14.81
C SER A 42 -9.36 -4.32 -14.81
N ARG A 43 -10.50 -3.67 -14.53
CA ARG A 43 -10.58 -2.22 -14.32
C ARG A 43 -9.73 -1.69 -13.15
N PHE A 44 -9.27 -2.59 -12.27
CA PHE A 44 -8.42 -2.23 -11.15
C PHE A 44 -6.96 -2.04 -11.56
N VAL A 45 -6.53 -2.54 -12.72
CA VAL A 45 -5.14 -2.37 -13.19
C VAL A 45 -4.89 -0.91 -13.56
N ILE A 46 -3.84 -0.33 -12.97
CA ILE A 46 -3.35 0.99 -13.36
C ILE A 46 -2.40 0.81 -14.54
N THR A 47 -2.83 1.25 -15.74
CA THR A 47 -2.07 1.12 -17.00
C THR A 47 -1.15 2.32 -17.30
N ASP A 48 -0.97 3.22 -16.34
CA ASP A 48 -0.11 4.39 -16.51
C ASP A 48 1.36 3.99 -16.70
N LEU A 49 1.91 4.27 -17.89
CA LEU A 49 3.25 3.81 -18.26
C LEU A 49 4.35 4.42 -17.39
N LYS A 50 4.17 5.66 -16.91
CA LYS A 50 5.17 6.34 -16.08
C LYS A 50 5.25 5.72 -14.70
N LEU A 51 4.12 5.52 -14.04
CA LEU A 51 4.03 4.87 -12.74
C LEU A 51 4.56 3.43 -12.80
N ASN A 52 4.14 2.66 -13.80
CA ASN A 52 4.62 1.29 -13.97
C ASN A 52 6.13 1.22 -14.21
N ALA A 53 6.67 2.07 -15.09
CA ALA A 53 8.12 2.13 -15.32
C ALA A 53 8.88 2.56 -14.05
N TYR A 54 8.34 3.52 -13.30
CA TYR A 54 8.93 4.00 -12.06
C TYR A 54 9.00 2.91 -10.99
N VAL A 55 7.87 2.27 -10.67
CA VAL A 55 7.83 1.16 -9.70
C VAL A 55 8.70 -0.02 -10.14
N ARG A 56 8.69 -0.35 -11.44
CA ARG A 56 9.59 -1.38 -12.00
C ARG A 56 11.05 -1.00 -11.82
N SER A 57 11.42 0.27 -12.01
CA SER A 57 12.80 0.72 -11.84
C SER A 57 13.29 0.57 -10.40
N ILE A 58 12.44 0.87 -9.41
CA ILE A 58 12.75 0.68 -7.99
C ILE A 58 12.98 -0.82 -7.73
N PHE A 59 12.06 -1.67 -8.17
CA PHE A 59 12.19 -3.12 -8.03
C PHE A 59 13.49 -3.65 -8.66
N CYS A 60 13.79 -3.27 -9.92
CA CYS A 60 15.02 -3.70 -10.58
C CYS A 60 16.27 -3.22 -9.85
N ARG A 61 16.31 -1.97 -9.38
CA ARG A 61 17.44 -1.46 -8.58
C ARG A 61 17.61 -2.25 -7.28
N THR A 62 16.51 -2.69 -6.66
CA THR A 62 16.56 -3.51 -5.43
C THR A 62 17.08 -4.92 -5.67
N VAL A 63 16.49 -5.69 -6.60
CA VAL A 63 16.82 -7.11 -6.76
C VAL A 63 17.90 -7.39 -7.80
N GLY A 64 18.26 -6.41 -8.62
CA GLY A 64 19.17 -6.54 -9.75
C GLY A 64 18.49 -6.98 -11.06
N ASP A 65 19.06 -6.57 -12.18
CA ASP A 65 18.44 -6.70 -13.52
C ASP A 65 18.15 -8.14 -13.92
N ASP A 66 19.03 -9.08 -13.57
CA ASP A 66 18.86 -10.49 -13.90
C ASP A 66 17.63 -11.11 -13.23
N ARG A 67 17.35 -10.73 -11.97
CA ARG A 67 16.14 -11.12 -11.26
C ARG A 67 14.92 -10.38 -11.80
N CYS A 68 15.07 -9.08 -12.02
CA CYS A 68 13.97 -8.21 -12.42
C CYS A 68 13.35 -8.58 -13.77
N LYS A 69 14.17 -8.99 -14.75
CA LYS A 69 13.70 -9.26 -16.12
C LYS A 69 12.65 -10.36 -16.22
N ASN A 70 12.54 -11.24 -15.22
CA ASN A 70 11.60 -12.35 -15.20
C ASN A 70 10.32 -12.07 -14.39
N VAL A 71 10.18 -10.86 -13.84
CA VAL A 71 9.01 -10.45 -13.05
C VAL A 71 8.13 -9.52 -13.87
N ARG A 72 6.83 -9.80 -13.87
CA ARG A 72 5.78 -8.99 -14.48
C ARG A 72 5.02 -8.27 -13.36
N ILE A 73 5.09 -6.95 -13.32
CA ILE A 73 4.49 -6.14 -12.26
C ILE A 73 3.13 -5.61 -12.72
N TYR A 74 2.12 -5.72 -11.86
CA TYR A 74 0.81 -5.12 -12.02
C TYR A 74 0.46 -4.27 -10.81
N ILE A 75 0.24 -2.97 -11.03
CA ILE A 75 -0.23 -2.06 -9.99
C ILE A 75 -1.75 -2.04 -10.00
N LEU A 76 -2.36 -2.34 -8.86
CA LEU A 76 -3.81 -2.43 -8.70
C LEU A 76 -4.31 -1.26 -7.85
N ARG A 77 -5.34 -0.56 -8.33
CA ARG A 77 -6.03 0.52 -7.62
C ARG A 77 -6.93 -0.07 -6.51
N ILE A 78 -6.28 -0.53 -5.44
CA ILE A 78 -6.90 -1.10 -4.25
C ILE A 78 -6.29 -0.39 -3.02
N PRO A 79 -7.08 0.35 -2.23
CA PRO A 79 -6.56 1.26 -1.19
C PRO A 79 -6.01 0.57 0.07
N HIS A 80 -5.97 -0.75 0.10
CA HIS A 80 -5.36 -1.51 1.19
C HIS A 80 -3.85 -1.75 0.94
N LEU A 81 -3.07 -1.77 2.02
CA LEU A 81 -1.65 -2.13 1.95
C LEU A 81 -1.54 -3.61 1.58
N ASN A 82 -1.01 -3.92 0.40
CA ASN A 82 -0.62 -5.27 0.03
C ASN A 82 0.36 -5.28 -1.15
N ALA A 83 1.14 -6.34 -1.23
CA ALA A 83 1.84 -6.79 -2.43
C ALA A 83 1.92 -8.32 -2.37
N THR A 84 1.98 -8.98 -3.52
CA THR A 84 2.08 -10.44 -3.56
C THR A 84 2.84 -10.88 -4.79
N MET A 85 3.80 -11.77 -4.60
CA MET A 85 4.51 -12.44 -5.70
C MET A 85 3.94 -13.84 -5.95
N TYR A 86 3.63 -14.10 -7.22
CA TYR A 86 3.03 -15.35 -7.68
C TYR A 86 4.09 -16.33 -8.21
N PRO A 87 3.81 -17.64 -8.16
CA PRO A 87 4.74 -18.68 -8.60
C PRO A 87 5.17 -18.60 -10.07
N ASN A 88 4.36 -17.99 -10.95
CA ASN A 88 4.66 -17.85 -12.38
C ASN A 88 5.50 -16.58 -12.70
N GLY A 89 5.87 -15.76 -11.71
CA GLY A 89 6.61 -14.52 -11.92
C GLY A 89 5.73 -13.26 -12.01
N MET A 90 4.41 -13.35 -11.82
CA MET A 90 3.55 -12.19 -11.67
C MET A 90 3.71 -11.58 -10.26
N MET A 91 3.82 -10.26 -10.17
CA MET A 91 3.76 -9.51 -8.93
C MET A 91 2.59 -8.55 -8.97
N THR A 92 1.74 -8.56 -7.95
CA THR A 92 0.70 -7.54 -7.77
C THR A 92 1.08 -6.58 -6.66
N ILE A 93 0.82 -5.29 -6.87
CA ILE A 93 1.13 -4.21 -5.94
C ILE A 93 -0.14 -3.38 -5.77
N TRP A 94 -0.66 -3.27 -4.55
CA TRP A 94 -1.88 -2.51 -4.31
C TRP A 94 -1.55 -1.04 -4.03
N SER A 95 -2.36 -0.11 -4.55
CA SER A 95 -2.13 1.33 -4.39
C SER A 95 -2.07 1.79 -2.93
N GLY A 96 -2.72 1.06 -2.02
CA GLY A 96 -2.59 1.31 -0.59
C GLY A 96 -1.18 1.10 -0.04
N LEU A 97 -0.36 0.24 -0.65
CA LEU A 97 1.08 0.15 -0.33
C LEU A 97 1.82 1.40 -0.77
N LEU A 98 1.59 1.84 -2.01
CA LEU A 98 2.24 3.02 -2.58
C LEU A 98 1.93 4.30 -1.78
N LEU A 99 0.75 4.40 -1.17
CA LEU A 99 0.39 5.53 -0.30
C LEU A 99 1.12 5.52 1.07
N ARG A 100 1.60 4.37 1.54
CA ARG A 100 2.11 4.18 2.92
C ARG A 100 3.62 4.12 3.05
N VAL A 101 4.33 3.70 2.00
CA VAL A 101 5.79 3.83 1.96
C VAL A 101 6.19 5.30 1.82
N ARG A 102 7.40 5.64 2.27
CA ARG A 102 7.91 7.02 2.35
C ARG A 102 9.10 7.27 1.44
N SER A 103 9.67 6.22 0.87
CA SER A 103 10.87 6.29 0.07
C SER A 103 10.93 5.13 -0.93
N GLU A 104 11.77 5.26 -1.96
CA GLU A 104 12.03 4.17 -2.89
C GLU A 104 12.62 2.94 -2.17
N ALA A 105 13.48 3.17 -1.17
CA ALA A 105 14.09 2.12 -0.36
C ALA A 105 13.07 1.31 0.44
N GLU A 106 12.05 1.96 1.02
CA GLU A 106 10.98 1.25 1.73
C GLU A 106 10.08 0.46 0.78
N LEU A 107 9.79 0.97 -0.42
CA LEU A 107 9.10 0.20 -1.45
C LEU A 107 9.96 -1.00 -1.86
N GLY A 108 11.26 -0.78 -2.11
CA GLY A 108 12.23 -1.82 -2.39
C GLY A 108 12.26 -2.91 -1.31
N ALA A 109 12.21 -2.55 -0.03
CA ALA A 109 12.15 -3.50 1.08
C ALA A 109 10.96 -4.46 0.96
N VAL A 110 9.76 -3.92 0.69
CA VAL A 110 8.54 -4.73 0.55
C VAL A 110 8.60 -5.60 -0.71
N LEU A 111 9.00 -5.04 -1.86
CA LEU A 111 9.06 -5.82 -3.11
C LEU A 111 10.18 -6.87 -3.10
N GLY A 112 11.30 -6.57 -2.43
CA GLY A 112 12.39 -7.52 -2.20
C GLY A 112 11.95 -8.67 -1.29
N HIS A 113 11.16 -8.40 -0.25
CA HIS A 113 10.53 -9.41 0.60
C HIS A 113 9.60 -10.34 -0.20
N GLU A 114 8.70 -9.77 -1.01
CA GLU A 114 7.82 -10.55 -1.90
C GLU A 114 8.62 -11.40 -2.89
N PHE A 115 9.69 -10.84 -3.47
CA PHE A 115 10.56 -11.60 -4.36
C PHE A 115 11.32 -12.71 -3.64
N ALA A 116 11.70 -12.53 -2.37
CA ALA A 116 12.32 -13.57 -1.58
C ALA A 116 11.38 -14.76 -1.36
N HIS A 117 10.08 -14.55 -1.12
CA HIS A 117 9.10 -15.64 -1.06
C HIS A 117 9.07 -16.46 -2.36
N PHE A 118 9.16 -15.79 -3.50
CA PHE A 118 9.22 -16.41 -4.81
C PHE A 118 10.52 -17.19 -5.04
N GLU A 119 11.68 -16.57 -4.80
CA GLU A 119 12.98 -17.22 -4.99
C GLU A 119 13.17 -18.43 -4.06
N LEU A 120 12.60 -18.38 -2.84
CA LEU A 120 12.61 -19.49 -1.86
C LEU A 120 11.46 -20.49 -2.04
N ARG A 121 10.57 -20.26 -3.02
CA ARG A 121 9.40 -21.09 -3.36
C ARG A 121 8.48 -21.37 -2.18
N HIS A 122 8.21 -20.36 -1.35
CA HIS A 122 7.37 -20.53 -0.17
C HIS A 122 5.94 -20.96 -0.50
N SER A 123 5.33 -20.39 -1.54
CA SER A 123 3.95 -20.76 -1.96
C SER A 123 3.86 -22.21 -2.43
N LEU A 124 4.88 -22.72 -3.13
CA LEU A 124 4.93 -24.13 -3.54
C LEU A 124 5.02 -25.05 -2.32
N LYS A 125 5.87 -24.72 -1.34
CA LYS A 125 5.99 -25.49 -0.10
C LYS A 125 4.67 -25.49 0.70
N GLY A 126 3.98 -24.34 0.76
CA GLY A 126 2.65 -24.23 1.36
C GLY A 126 1.62 -25.10 0.65
N PHE A 127 1.61 -25.06 -0.69
CA PHE A 127 0.76 -25.90 -1.53
C PHE A 127 0.97 -27.40 -1.28
N GLN A 128 2.23 -27.85 -1.27
CA GLN A 128 2.60 -29.23 -0.99
C GLN A 128 2.18 -29.67 0.41
N ALA A 129 2.38 -28.82 1.41
CA ALA A 129 1.99 -29.11 2.79
C ALA A 129 0.47 -29.31 2.93
N GLN A 130 -0.34 -28.43 2.34
CA GLN A 130 -1.81 -28.54 2.39
C GLN A 130 -2.34 -29.73 1.59
N ARG A 131 -1.69 -30.08 0.47
CA ARG A 131 -2.02 -31.30 -0.28
C ARG A 131 -1.71 -32.56 0.53
N SER A 132 -0.62 -32.57 1.30
CA SER A 132 -0.24 -33.72 2.13
C SER A 132 -1.15 -33.96 3.35
N THR A 133 -1.88 -32.94 3.79
CA THR A 133 -2.81 -33.01 4.93
C THR A 133 -4.27 -33.25 4.53
N GLY A 134 -4.62 -33.09 3.24
CA GLY A 134 -5.96 -33.30 2.69
C GLY A 134 -6.11 -34.60 1.91
N ASP A 135 -7.35 -35.13 1.85
CA ASP A 135 -7.67 -36.35 1.11
C ASP A 135 -7.39 -36.16 -0.39
N TRP A 136 -6.46 -36.93 -0.95
CA TRP A 136 -5.90 -36.72 -2.29
C TRP A 136 -6.98 -36.78 -3.41
N LEU A 137 -8.07 -37.49 -3.16
CA LEU A 137 -9.23 -37.68 -4.05
C LEU A 137 -9.98 -36.38 -4.34
N THR A 138 -10.03 -35.46 -3.39
CA THR A 138 -10.66 -34.14 -3.58
C THR A 138 -9.81 -33.26 -4.50
N TRP A 139 -8.48 -33.35 -4.39
CA TRP A 139 -7.55 -32.55 -5.18
C TRP A 139 -7.50 -32.94 -6.67
N THR A 140 -7.65 -34.23 -6.99
CA THR A 140 -7.77 -34.69 -8.39
C THR A 140 -9.05 -34.21 -9.08
N ALA A 141 -10.12 -33.96 -8.34
CA ALA A 141 -11.34 -33.35 -8.87
C ALA A 141 -11.18 -31.82 -9.11
N LEU A 142 -10.33 -31.15 -8.33
CA LEU A 142 -10.03 -29.71 -8.47
C LEU A 142 -9.08 -29.39 -9.63
N LEU A 143 -8.25 -30.32 -10.10
CA LEU A 143 -7.42 -30.10 -11.31
C LEU A 143 -8.23 -29.88 -12.61
N GLY A 144 -9.57 -30.03 -12.55
CA GLY A 144 -10.50 -29.68 -13.63
C GLY A 144 -11.51 -28.58 -13.28
N VAL A 145 -11.42 -27.93 -12.11
CA VAL A 145 -12.40 -26.94 -11.64
C VAL A 145 -11.69 -25.78 -10.95
N ASN A 146 -11.98 -24.54 -11.40
CA ASN A 146 -11.59 -23.27 -10.77
C ASN A 146 -11.42 -23.41 -9.25
N MET A 147 -10.18 -23.31 -8.78
CA MET A 147 -9.86 -23.26 -7.37
C MET A 147 -10.62 -22.06 -6.78
N GLN A 148 -11.49 -22.29 -5.79
CA GLN A 148 -12.19 -21.17 -5.14
C GLN A 148 -11.15 -20.20 -4.55
N SER A 149 -11.37 -18.90 -4.75
CA SER A 149 -10.49 -17.80 -4.31
C SER A 149 -10.07 -17.86 -2.83
N ALA A 150 -10.87 -18.48 -1.96
CA ALA A 150 -10.53 -18.71 -0.55
C ALA A 150 -9.37 -19.72 -0.34
N MET A 151 -9.23 -20.71 -1.23
CA MET A 151 -8.13 -21.69 -1.20
C MET A 151 -6.84 -21.11 -1.78
N ILE A 152 -6.95 -20.15 -2.71
CA ILE A 152 -5.78 -19.47 -3.28
C ILE A 152 -5.12 -18.61 -2.20
N GLY A 153 -5.90 -17.88 -1.40
CA GLY A 153 -5.39 -17.09 -0.29
C GLY A 153 -4.63 -17.89 0.79
N SER A 154 -4.92 -19.18 0.98
CA SER A 154 -4.23 -20.00 2.00
C SER A 154 -2.80 -20.39 1.61
N PHE A 155 -2.47 -20.49 0.31
CA PHE A 155 -1.11 -20.77 -0.14
C PHE A 155 -0.17 -19.55 -0.09
N TYR A 156 -0.75 -18.36 0.03
CA TYR A 156 -0.04 -17.10 0.26
C TYR A 156 -0.02 -16.72 1.75
N SER A 157 -0.37 -17.64 2.65
CA SER A 157 -0.15 -17.49 4.09
C SER A 157 1.12 -18.21 4.49
N PHE A 158 2.09 -17.47 5.01
CA PHE A 158 3.42 -17.99 5.30
C PHE A 158 3.64 -18.26 6.79
N THR A 159 4.45 -19.27 7.10
CA THR A 159 4.86 -19.52 8.48
C THR A 159 5.82 -18.43 8.96
N ARG A 160 5.96 -18.27 10.29
CA ARG A 160 6.92 -17.31 10.86
C ARG A 160 8.36 -17.55 10.41
N ASP A 161 8.75 -18.80 10.19
CA ASP A 161 10.07 -19.12 9.68
C ASP A 161 10.24 -18.71 8.20
N GLN A 162 9.20 -18.88 7.39
CA GLN A 162 9.18 -18.41 5.99
C GLN A 162 9.23 -16.88 5.91
N GLU A 163 8.45 -16.17 6.74
CA GLU A 163 8.51 -14.71 6.85
C GLU A 163 9.90 -14.23 7.24
N LYS A 164 10.53 -14.86 8.24
CA LYS A 164 11.90 -14.51 8.67
C LYS A 164 12.93 -14.77 7.56
N GLN A 165 12.80 -15.86 6.82
CA GLN A 165 13.69 -16.14 5.68
C GLN A 165 13.53 -15.09 4.58
N ALA A 166 12.28 -14.75 4.24
CA ALA A 166 11.98 -13.75 3.23
C ALA A 166 12.44 -12.35 3.65
N ASP A 167 12.27 -11.97 4.91
CA ASP A 167 12.76 -10.71 5.47
C ASP A 167 14.28 -10.59 5.37
N LEU A 168 15.03 -11.61 5.79
CA LEU A 168 16.50 -11.57 5.80
C LEU A 168 17.08 -11.53 4.38
N LEU A 169 16.49 -12.30 3.46
CA LEU A 169 16.90 -12.29 2.05
C LEU A 169 16.46 -10.99 1.33
N GLY A 170 15.25 -10.51 1.62
CA GLY A 170 14.73 -9.23 1.14
C GLY A 170 15.62 -8.05 1.56
N LEU A 171 16.03 -8.06 2.83
CA LEU A 171 16.99 -7.11 3.37
C LEU A 171 18.36 -7.23 2.69
N GLU A 172 18.80 -8.44 2.34
CA GLU A 172 20.06 -8.65 1.64
C GLU A 172 20.03 -8.10 0.21
N TYR A 173 18.92 -8.25 -0.53
CA TYR A 173 18.76 -7.56 -1.83
C TYR A 173 18.90 -6.05 -1.65
N LEU A 174 18.18 -5.49 -0.67
CA LEU A 174 18.20 -4.05 -0.40
C LEU A 174 19.61 -3.57 -0.01
N ALA A 175 20.30 -4.29 0.87
CA ALA A 175 21.67 -3.96 1.31
C ALA A 175 22.71 -4.05 0.19
N LYS A 176 22.46 -4.85 -0.85
CA LYS A 176 23.31 -4.95 -2.05
C LYS A 176 22.90 -3.98 -3.15
N SER A 177 21.80 -3.26 -2.97
CA SER A 177 21.29 -2.26 -3.90
C SER A 177 21.90 -0.88 -3.64
N VAL A 178 21.37 0.14 -4.30
CA VAL A 178 21.73 1.55 -4.07
C VAL A 178 21.08 2.15 -2.82
N TYR A 179 20.16 1.43 -2.18
CA TYR A 179 19.35 1.93 -1.08
C TYR A 179 19.90 1.53 0.30
N PRO A 180 19.68 2.36 1.34
CA PRO A 180 19.97 1.98 2.72
C PRO A 180 19.02 0.88 3.19
N SER A 181 19.57 -0.13 3.87
CA SER A 181 18.78 -1.26 4.38
C SER A 181 18.14 -0.97 5.74
N SER A 182 18.61 0.07 6.45
CA SER A 182 18.10 0.47 7.77
C SER A 182 16.63 0.88 7.79
N VAL A 183 16.07 1.27 6.65
CA VAL A 183 14.66 1.71 6.55
C VAL A 183 13.66 0.56 6.46
N ALA A 184 14.11 -0.68 6.21
CA ALA A 184 13.24 -1.82 5.91
C ALA A 184 12.20 -2.11 7.01
N ALA A 185 12.54 -1.83 8.27
CA ALA A 185 11.63 -2.05 9.39
C ALA A 185 10.53 -0.97 9.54
N ASN A 186 10.72 0.21 8.95
CA ASN A 186 9.89 1.39 9.25
C ASN A 186 8.43 1.23 8.79
N ILE A 187 8.21 0.60 7.64
CA ILE A 187 6.86 0.37 7.10
C ILE A 187 6.03 -0.52 8.03
N TRP A 188 6.64 -1.53 8.65
CA TRP A 188 5.97 -2.44 9.57
C TRP A 188 5.50 -1.74 10.83
N ASP A 189 6.37 -0.92 11.44
CA ASP A 189 6.01 -0.14 12.62
C ASP A 189 4.87 0.85 12.34
N ARG A 190 4.94 1.56 11.20
CA ARG A 190 3.86 2.48 10.82
C ARG A 190 2.56 1.75 10.51
N THR A 191 2.61 0.58 9.89
CA THR A 191 1.41 -0.22 9.59
C THR A 191 0.74 -0.73 10.87
N MET A 192 1.54 -1.21 11.84
CA MET A 192 1.02 -1.64 13.15
C MET A 192 0.38 -0.46 13.90
N ALA A 193 1.04 0.70 13.90
CA ALA A 193 0.51 1.91 14.52
C ALA A 193 -0.77 2.43 13.81
N GLU A 194 -0.85 2.33 12.49
CA GLU A 194 -2.07 2.66 11.73
C GLU A 194 -3.23 1.75 12.12
N GLN A 195 -3.00 0.43 12.27
CA GLN A 195 -4.04 -0.50 12.71
C GLN A 195 -4.49 -0.23 14.16
N ASP A 196 -3.56 0.14 15.05
CA ASP A 196 -3.90 0.53 16.42
C ASP A 196 -4.73 1.84 16.42
N ALA A 197 -4.39 2.80 15.57
CA ALA A 197 -5.17 4.04 15.39
C ALA A 197 -6.58 3.77 14.83
N ALA A 198 -6.71 2.84 13.88
CA ALA A 198 -7.99 2.40 13.33
C ALA A 198 -8.90 1.79 14.40
N GLU A 199 -8.37 0.90 15.24
CA GLU A 199 -9.14 0.31 16.35
C GLU A 199 -9.51 1.35 17.41
N ALA A 200 -8.59 2.27 17.75
CA ALA A 200 -8.88 3.38 18.64
C ALA A 200 -10.01 4.28 18.08
N GLY A 201 -9.99 4.57 16.77
CA GLY A 201 -11.05 5.30 16.08
C GLY A 201 -12.42 4.62 16.16
N ARG A 202 -12.44 3.28 16.21
CA ARG A 202 -13.64 2.46 16.42
C ARG A 202 -14.02 2.28 17.90
N LYS A 203 -13.34 2.97 18.81
CA LYS A 203 -13.48 2.84 20.28
C LYS A 203 -13.22 1.41 20.77
N ARG A 204 -12.33 0.70 20.10
CA ARG A 204 -11.87 -0.65 20.47
C ARG A 204 -10.47 -0.56 21.05
N LYS A 205 -10.13 -1.51 21.93
CA LYS A 205 -8.75 -1.62 22.44
C LYS A 205 -7.86 -2.17 21.33
N ALA A 206 -6.64 -1.63 21.24
CA ALA A 206 -5.59 -2.21 20.43
C ALA A 206 -5.39 -3.68 20.83
N ARG A 207 -5.46 -4.58 19.86
CA ARG A 207 -5.33 -6.02 20.11
C ARG A 207 -3.87 -6.47 20.13
N HIS A 208 -2.95 -5.67 19.56
CA HIS A 208 -1.55 -6.03 19.31
C HIS A 208 -1.38 -7.43 18.70
N SER A 209 -2.39 -7.80 17.90
CA SER A 209 -2.48 -9.03 17.14
C SER A 209 -2.96 -8.61 15.76
N TYR A 210 -2.03 -8.63 14.81
CA TYR A 210 -2.22 -8.09 13.49
C TYR A 210 -2.40 -9.27 12.52
N SER A 211 -3.63 -9.47 12.05
CA SER A 211 -4.00 -10.62 11.21
C SER A 211 -4.89 -10.25 10.01
N ALA A 212 -5.00 -8.95 9.72
CA ALA A 212 -5.82 -8.41 8.62
C ALA A 212 -4.96 -7.55 7.69
N GLY A 213 -5.41 -7.40 6.44
CA GLY A 213 -4.63 -6.73 5.39
C GLY A 213 -3.40 -7.56 5.03
N ILE A 214 -2.24 -6.90 4.84
CA ILE A 214 -0.96 -7.58 4.56
C ILE A 214 -0.62 -8.66 5.60
N PHE A 215 -1.02 -8.50 6.86
CA PHE A 215 -0.69 -9.48 7.90
C PHE A 215 -1.56 -10.75 7.88
N ALA A 216 -2.57 -10.82 7.01
CA ALA A 216 -3.30 -12.07 6.75
C ALA A 216 -2.43 -13.07 5.94
N SER A 217 -1.69 -12.57 4.94
CA SER A 217 -0.71 -13.34 4.17
C SER A 217 0.66 -13.40 4.86
N HIS A 218 1.03 -12.34 5.58
CA HIS A 218 2.34 -12.17 6.23
C HIS A 218 2.21 -12.02 7.76
N PRO A 219 2.00 -13.11 8.52
CA PRO A 219 1.88 -13.01 9.97
C PRO A 219 3.07 -12.28 10.59
N THR A 220 2.81 -11.21 11.34
CA THR A 220 3.83 -10.42 12.03
C THR A 220 3.65 -10.48 13.54
N ASP A 221 4.70 -10.14 14.27
CA ASP A 221 4.63 -9.75 15.67
C ASP A 221 5.59 -8.59 15.96
N LEU A 222 5.57 -8.08 17.19
CA LEU A 222 6.42 -6.97 17.61
C LEU A 222 7.93 -7.27 17.51
N THR A 223 8.33 -8.53 17.32
CA THR A 223 9.74 -8.92 17.18
C THR A 223 10.27 -8.75 15.75
N ARG A 224 9.38 -8.70 14.74
CA ARG A 224 9.75 -8.54 13.31
C ARG A 224 10.63 -7.33 13.09
N SER A 225 10.13 -6.16 13.46
CA SER A 225 10.85 -4.89 13.32
C SER A 225 12.16 -4.88 14.12
N LYS A 226 12.22 -5.58 15.25
CA LYS A 226 13.43 -5.67 16.07
C LYS A 226 14.54 -6.44 15.36
N TYR A 227 14.28 -7.67 14.88
CA TYR A 227 15.33 -8.44 14.23
C TYR A 227 15.72 -7.85 12.87
N LEU A 228 14.80 -7.21 12.15
CA LEU A 228 15.11 -6.51 10.89
C LEU A 228 16.12 -5.39 11.14
N ARG A 229 15.94 -4.60 12.19
CA ARG A 229 16.91 -3.56 12.59
C ARG A 229 18.26 -4.15 13.00
N GLU A 230 18.26 -5.23 13.78
CA GLU A 230 19.49 -5.91 14.19
C GLU A 230 20.24 -6.52 12.99
N ALA A 231 19.52 -6.99 11.98
CA ALA A 231 20.09 -7.49 10.73
C ALA A 231 20.62 -6.34 9.86
N ALA A 232 19.87 -5.24 9.72
CA ALA A 232 20.26 -4.08 8.94
C ALA A 232 21.51 -3.40 9.51
N ALA A 233 21.63 -3.33 10.84
CA ALA A 233 22.79 -2.77 11.52
C ALA A 233 24.11 -3.55 11.25
N LYS A 234 24.03 -4.76 10.68
CA LYS A 234 25.20 -5.57 10.29
C LYS A 234 25.61 -5.34 8.84
N GLN A 235 24.83 -4.59 8.07
CA GLN A 235 25.10 -4.28 6.68
C GLN A 235 25.72 -2.88 6.57
N ALA A 236 26.46 -2.63 5.49
CA ALA A 236 26.85 -1.27 5.17
C ALA A 236 25.59 -0.47 4.83
N ASP A 237 25.33 0.59 5.61
CA ASP A 237 24.15 1.43 5.45
C ASP A 237 24.59 2.77 4.86
N ALA A 238 24.73 2.79 3.54
CA ALA A 238 25.10 3.97 2.78
C ALA A 238 24.13 4.10 1.60
N GLY A 239 23.58 5.29 1.39
CA GLY A 239 22.70 5.56 0.26
C GLY A 239 21.61 6.56 0.59
N ASP A 240 21.06 7.17 -0.46
CA ASP A 240 19.83 7.96 -0.36
C ASP A 240 18.64 6.99 -0.34
N PRO A 241 17.74 7.06 0.67
CA PRO A 241 16.51 6.27 0.65
C PRO A 241 15.59 6.60 -0.53
N GLY A 242 15.79 7.74 -1.22
CA GLY A 242 15.02 8.14 -2.38
C GLY A 242 13.69 8.79 -2.02
N GLU A 243 13.58 9.47 -0.87
CA GLU A 243 12.32 10.08 -0.43
C GLU A 243 11.81 11.17 -1.39
N ALA A 244 12.71 12.03 -1.89
CA ALA A 244 12.35 13.10 -2.81
C ALA A 244 11.87 12.53 -4.16
N ALA A 245 12.63 11.58 -4.72
CA ALA A 245 12.26 10.85 -5.94
C ALA A 245 10.91 10.14 -5.76
N TYR A 246 10.70 9.50 -4.61
CA TYR A 246 9.43 8.84 -4.30
C TYR A 246 8.24 9.79 -4.28
N ARG A 247 8.38 10.94 -3.62
CA ARG A 247 7.32 11.96 -3.61
C ARG A 247 7.02 12.47 -5.02
N GLU A 248 8.04 12.69 -5.84
CA GLU A 248 7.87 13.14 -7.23
C GLU A 248 7.19 12.07 -8.09
N GLY A 249 7.66 10.82 -8.04
CA GLY A 249 7.12 9.72 -8.82
C GLY A 249 5.65 9.40 -8.50
N MET A 250 5.22 9.64 -7.25
CA MET A 250 3.83 9.45 -6.82
C MET A 250 2.94 10.68 -7.01
N ALA A 251 3.49 11.86 -7.31
CA ALA A 251 2.78 13.14 -7.21
C ALA A 251 1.48 13.19 -8.02
N SER A 252 1.46 12.63 -9.24
CA SER A 252 0.27 12.64 -10.10
C SER A 252 -0.85 11.70 -9.63
N TRP A 253 -0.52 10.68 -8.83
CA TRP A 253 -1.46 9.68 -8.33
C TRP A 253 -1.88 9.91 -6.89
N LEU A 254 -1.13 10.72 -6.13
CA LEU A 254 -1.39 11.00 -4.73
C LEU A 254 -2.85 11.45 -4.46
N PRO A 255 -3.48 12.36 -5.24
CA PRO A 255 -4.87 12.75 -5.00
C PRO A 255 -5.87 11.58 -5.12
N GLU A 256 -5.68 10.69 -6.11
CA GLU A 256 -6.56 9.54 -6.31
C GLU A 256 -6.40 8.51 -5.19
N PHE A 257 -5.17 8.25 -4.74
CA PHE A 257 -4.91 7.32 -3.64
C PHE A 257 -5.46 7.84 -2.31
N LEU A 258 -5.32 9.14 -2.03
CA LEU A 258 -5.92 9.79 -0.88
C LEU A 258 -7.45 9.72 -0.91
N HIS A 259 -8.05 9.94 -2.08
CA HIS A 259 -9.49 9.82 -2.27
C HIS A 259 -10.00 8.38 -2.06
N ASP A 260 -9.26 7.37 -2.52
CA ASP A 260 -9.61 5.97 -2.27
C ASP A 260 -9.45 5.60 -0.79
N GLN A 261 -8.44 6.15 -0.11
CA GLN A 261 -8.22 5.94 1.32
C GLN A 261 -9.39 6.46 2.17
N ILE A 262 -9.87 7.68 1.92
CA ILE A 262 -11.01 8.22 2.70
C ILE A 262 -12.31 7.41 2.49
N LYS A 263 -12.45 6.72 1.36
CA LYS A 263 -13.60 5.83 1.07
C LYS A 263 -13.59 4.54 1.87
N LEU A 264 -12.47 4.16 2.49
CA LEU A 264 -12.41 3.00 3.39
C LEU A 264 -13.26 3.17 4.65
N ASN A 265 -13.74 4.39 4.93
CA ASN A 265 -14.51 4.71 6.13
C ASN A 265 -13.78 4.32 7.43
N ASP A 266 -12.44 4.36 7.39
CA ASP A 266 -11.57 4.15 8.54
C ASP A 266 -11.02 5.50 8.98
N PHE A 267 -11.76 6.18 9.86
CA PHE A 267 -11.34 7.48 10.34
C PHE A 267 -10.00 7.43 11.08
N GLY A 268 -9.83 6.47 11.98
CA GLY A 268 -8.65 6.40 12.85
C GLY A 268 -7.37 6.12 12.06
N GLY A 269 -7.40 5.10 11.19
CA GLY A 269 -6.27 4.76 10.33
C GLY A 269 -5.97 5.86 9.30
N SER A 270 -6.99 6.42 8.66
CA SER A 270 -6.79 7.48 7.66
C SER A 270 -6.23 8.76 8.27
N GLU A 271 -6.71 9.17 9.45
CA GLU A 271 -6.19 10.34 10.15
C GLU A 271 -4.72 10.15 10.57
N TYR A 272 -4.37 8.96 11.08
CA TYR A 272 -2.98 8.61 11.37
C TYR A 272 -2.11 8.67 10.11
N LEU A 273 -2.57 8.07 9.01
CA LEU A 273 -1.85 8.08 7.74
C LEU A 273 -1.62 9.50 7.21
N LEU A 274 -2.64 10.37 7.26
CA LEU A 274 -2.52 11.77 6.85
C LEU A 274 -1.50 12.53 7.70
N GLN A 275 -1.49 12.32 9.02
CA GLN A 275 -0.49 12.90 9.91
C GLN A 275 0.92 12.41 9.56
N GLN A 276 1.09 11.12 9.28
CA GLN A 276 2.38 10.55 8.86
C GLN A 276 2.84 11.05 7.48
N LEU A 277 1.92 11.35 6.56
CA LEU A 277 2.24 11.92 5.25
C LEU A 277 2.63 13.40 5.35
N ALA A 278 1.95 14.15 6.22
CA ALA A 278 2.21 15.57 6.40
C ALA A 278 3.53 15.81 7.16
N GLY A 279 3.81 15.01 8.19
CA GLY A 279 4.85 15.36 9.16
C GLY A 279 4.58 16.76 9.72
N ASP A 280 5.58 17.63 9.64
CA ASP A 280 5.46 19.04 10.04
C ASP A 280 4.89 19.94 8.93
N ASN A 281 4.73 19.45 7.71
CA ASN A 281 4.34 20.25 6.54
C ASN A 281 3.06 19.75 5.87
N TRP A 282 1.93 20.31 6.30
CA TRP A 282 0.64 20.08 5.67
C TRP A 282 0.54 20.80 4.32
N THR A 283 0.50 20.03 3.24
CA THR A 283 0.22 20.51 1.88
C THR A 283 -1.27 20.82 1.70
N SER A 284 -1.60 21.61 0.67
CA SER A 284 -2.99 21.90 0.31
C SER A 284 -3.81 20.64 0.02
N GLU A 285 -3.22 19.64 -0.67
CA GLU A 285 -3.89 18.36 -0.94
C GLU A 285 -4.17 17.54 0.33
N LEU A 286 -3.20 17.47 1.26
CA LEU A 286 -3.38 16.74 2.52
C LEU A 286 -4.41 17.42 3.42
N LEU A 287 -4.43 18.75 3.47
CA LEU A 287 -5.43 19.51 4.23
C LEU A 287 -6.82 19.34 3.65
N TYR A 288 -6.96 19.42 2.33
CA TYR A 288 -8.24 19.16 1.67
C TYR A 288 -8.72 17.73 1.95
N THR A 289 -7.85 16.74 1.84
CA THR A 289 -8.19 15.34 2.14
C THR A 289 -8.60 15.16 3.60
N ARG A 290 -7.89 15.80 4.54
CA ARG A 290 -8.25 15.78 5.96
C ARG A 290 -9.61 16.45 6.20
N ALA A 291 -9.89 17.56 5.52
CA ALA A 291 -11.19 18.22 5.57
C ALA A 291 -12.31 17.28 5.12
N GLN A 292 -12.11 16.54 4.03
CA GLN A 292 -13.05 15.53 3.54
C GLN A 292 -13.27 14.41 4.57
N LEU A 293 -12.20 13.90 5.17
CA LEU A 293 -12.28 12.84 6.20
C LEU A 293 -13.18 13.25 7.38
N TYR A 294 -12.98 14.45 7.91
CA TYR A 294 -13.80 14.99 9.01
C TYR A 294 -15.23 15.29 8.57
N ARG A 295 -15.43 15.87 7.38
CA ARG A 295 -16.76 16.17 6.82
C ARG A 295 -17.61 14.92 6.65
N LEU A 296 -17.00 13.81 6.20
CA LEU A 296 -17.68 12.53 5.97
C LEU A 296 -18.06 11.84 7.28
N ARG A 297 -17.22 11.91 8.33
CA ARG A 297 -17.58 11.41 9.66
C ARG A 297 -18.74 12.20 10.28
N GLY A 298 -18.78 13.50 10.04
CA GLY A 298 -20.00 14.31 10.16
C GLY A 298 -20.49 14.63 11.58
N ASN A 299 -19.70 14.40 12.64
CA ASN A 299 -20.09 14.87 13.98
C ASN A 299 -20.07 16.41 14.03
N PRO A 300 -20.85 17.07 14.91
CA PRO A 300 -20.89 18.54 14.96
C PRO A 300 -19.51 19.21 15.13
N ARG A 301 -18.65 18.66 16.00
CA ARG A 301 -17.27 19.16 16.16
C ARG A 301 -16.39 18.93 14.93
N ASP A 302 -16.65 17.84 14.19
CA ASP A 302 -15.88 17.52 12.99
C ASP A 302 -16.17 18.49 11.86
N LEU A 303 -17.41 18.97 11.73
CA LEU A 303 -17.77 19.94 10.71
C LEU A 303 -17.03 21.28 10.90
N VAL A 304 -16.82 21.70 12.15
CA VAL A 304 -16.00 22.88 12.47
C VAL A 304 -14.55 22.67 12.06
N SER A 305 -13.95 21.52 12.41
CA SER A 305 -12.58 21.18 12.00
C SER A 305 -12.44 21.03 10.48
N ALA A 306 -13.42 20.41 9.82
CA ALA A 306 -13.43 20.26 8.37
C ALA A 306 -13.45 21.62 7.67
N ALA A 307 -14.29 22.55 8.11
CA ALA A 307 -14.32 23.91 7.57
C ALA A 307 -12.96 24.63 7.73
N GLN A 308 -12.32 24.50 8.89
CA GLN A 308 -10.98 25.05 9.12
C GLN A 308 -9.94 24.44 8.18
N PHE A 309 -9.94 23.13 7.98
CA PHE A 309 -9.00 22.46 7.09
C PHE A 309 -9.23 22.82 5.62
N TYR A 310 -10.47 22.95 5.16
CA TYR A 310 -10.75 23.45 3.81
C TYR A 310 -10.20 24.86 3.62
N GLN A 311 -10.44 25.77 4.57
CA GLN A 311 -9.92 27.13 4.49
C GLN A 311 -8.39 27.14 4.40
N GLN A 312 -7.71 26.37 5.24
CA GLN A 312 -6.24 26.24 5.19
C GLN A 312 -5.74 25.65 3.86
N ALA A 313 -6.48 24.69 3.27
CA ALA A 313 -6.15 24.14 1.96
C ALA A 313 -6.26 25.20 0.86
N ILE A 314 -7.34 25.99 0.86
CA ILE A 314 -7.58 27.09 -0.09
C ILE A 314 -6.50 28.17 0.06
N ASP A 315 -6.18 28.56 1.30
CA ASP A 315 -5.16 29.58 1.58
C ASP A 315 -3.76 29.14 1.11
N LYS A 316 -3.51 27.83 1.07
CA LYS A 316 -2.30 27.21 0.51
C LYS A 316 -2.38 26.94 -1.01
N GLY A 317 -3.40 27.48 -1.69
CA GLY A 317 -3.52 27.40 -3.14
C GLY A 317 -3.99 26.05 -3.67
N PHE A 318 -4.85 25.33 -2.94
CA PHE A 318 -5.52 24.15 -3.51
C PHE A 318 -6.25 24.51 -4.80
N SER A 319 -6.00 23.74 -5.86
CA SER A 319 -6.34 24.13 -7.23
C SER A 319 -7.76 23.79 -7.67
N ARG A 320 -8.43 22.83 -7.03
CA ARG A 320 -9.78 22.43 -7.42
C ARG A 320 -10.82 23.39 -6.82
N ALA A 321 -11.65 23.93 -7.71
CA ALA A 321 -12.72 24.85 -7.36
C ALA A 321 -13.76 24.27 -6.38
N ASP A 322 -13.90 22.94 -6.38
CA ASP A 322 -14.79 22.20 -5.49
C ASP A 322 -14.48 22.41 -4.01
N ALA A 323 -13.25 22.81 -3.64
CA ALA A 323 -12.91 23.11 -2.25
C ALA A 323 -13.72 24.27 -1.65
N ARG A 324 -14.00 25.33 -2.42
CA ARG A 324 -14.84 26.45 -1.93
C ARG A 324 -16.29 26.03 -1.78
N ARG A 325 -16.80 25.24 -2.73
CA ARG A 325 -18.14 24.64 -2.62
C ARG A 325 -18.24 23.77 -1.37
N ASP A 326 -17.28 22.86 -1.19
CA ASP A 326 -17.27 21.89 -0.09
C ASP A 326 -17.09 22.60 1.26
N LEU A 327 -16.29 23.68 1.33
CA LEU A 327 -16.20 24.57 2.49
C LEU A 327 -17.57 25.18 2.82
N GLY A 328 -18.22 25.82 1.84
CA GLY A 328 -19.51 26.48 2.03
C GLY A 328 -20.59 25.50 2.52
N LEU A 329 -20.73 24.34 1.86
CA LEU A 329 -21.66 23.29 2.29
C LEU A 329 -21.34 22.77 3.70
N THR A 330 -20.05 22.65 4.05
CA THR A 330 -19.63 22.24 5.40
C THR A 330 -19.99 23.28 6.47
N LEU A 331 -19.77 24.56 6.18
CA LEU A 331 -20.11 25.68 7.07
C LEU A 331 -21.61 25.77 7.33
N LEU A 332 -22.44 25.61 6.29
CA LEU A 332 -23.89 25.56 6.44
C LEU A 332 -24.32 24.40 7.36
N ARG A 333 -23.77 23.20 7.14
CA ARG A 333 -24.03 22.04 8.02
C ARG A 333 -23.53 22.26 9.45
N ALA A 334 -22.49 23.08 9.63
CA ALA A 334 -21.96 23.49 10.93
C ALA A 334 -22.73 24.65 11.59
N GLN A 335 -23.88 25.08 11.03
CA GLN A 335 -24.69 26.22 11.49
C GLN A 335 -23.97 27.58 11.42
N GLN A 336 -22.92 27.70 10.59
CA GLN A 336 -22.24 28.97 10.30
C GLN A 336 -22.79 29.56 8.98
N ILE A 337 -24.04 30.00 9.04
CA ILE A 337 -24.85 30.29 7.84
C ILE A 337 -24.23 31.40 6.98
N GLU A 338 -23.94 32.57 7.55
CA GLU A 338 -23.36 33.70 6.82
C GLU A 338 -22.04 33.33 6.13
N SER A 339 -21.11 32.74 6.87
CA SER A 339 -19.82 32.28 6.33
C SER A 339 -20.00 31.24 5.22
N GLY A 340 -20.96 30.32 5.38
CA GLY A 340 -21.27 29.31 4.39
C GLY A 340 -21.81 29.90 3.09
N ARG A 341 -22.75 30.85 3.19
CA ARG A 341 -23.28 31.58 2.02
C ARG A 341 -22.20 32.38 1.31
N MET A 342 -21.35 33.09 2.06
CA MET A 342 -20.22 33.82 1.47
C MET A 342 -19.27 32.91 0.70
N ALA A 343 -18.95 31.72 1.24
CA ALA A 343 -18.09 30.76 0.56
C ALA A 343 -18.74 30.18 -0.72
N LEU A 344 -20.03 29.87 -0.68
CA LEU A 344 -20.79 29.40 -1.84
C LEU A 344 -20.95 30.47 -2.92
N GLN A 345 -21.16 31.73 -2.54
CA GLN A 345 -21.20 32.85 -3.49
C GLN A 345 -19.86 32.99 -4.21
N ARG A 346 -18.74 32.99 -3.48
CA ARG A 346 -17.40 33.01 -4.09
C ARG A 346 -17.16 31.84 -5.04
N TYR A 347 -17.64 30.65 -4.68
CA TYR A 347 -17.57 29.50 -5.58
C TYR A 347 -18.29 29.76 -6.91
N LEU A 348 -19.50 30.32 -6.88
CA LEU A 348 -20.27 30.66 -8.09
C LEU A 348 -19.60 31.79 -8.90
N ASP A 349 -19.05 32.80 -8.24
CA ASP A 349 -18.37 33.93 -8.89
C ASP A 349 -17.14 33.44 -9.68
N GLU A 350 -16.39 32.50 -9.10
CA GLU A 350 -15.20 31.92 -9.74
C GLU A 350 -15.53 30.82 -10.75
N ASN A 351 -16.72 30.21 -10.67
CA ASN A 351 -17.15 29.09 -11.51
C ASN A 351 -18.56 29.33 -12.08
N PRO A 352 -18.74 30.34 -12.94
CA PRO A 352 -20.05 30.74 -13.41
C PRO A 352 -20.77 29.67 -14.26
N GLU A 353 -20.03 28.70 -14.79
CA GLU A 353 -20.54 27.58 -15.60
C GLU A 353 -20.52 26.24 -14.85
N ALA A 354 -20.44 26.26 -13.52
CA ALA A 354 -20.45 25.04 -12.71
C ALA A 354 -21.74 24.23 -12.96
N PRO A 355 -21.65 22.90 -13.14
CA PRO A 355 -22.81 22.06 -13.45
C PRO A 355 -23.84 22.00 -12.31
N ASP A 356 -23.42 22.26 -11.07
CA ASP A 356 -24.23 22.32 -9.87
C ASP A 356 -24.66 23.75 -9.48
N LYS A 357 -24.41 24.76 -10.35
CA LYS A 357 -24.75 26.17 -10.09
C LYS A 357 -26.19 26.39 -9.65
N ALA A 358 -27.16 25.76 -10.32
CA ALA A 358 -28.58 25.93 -9.99
C ALA A 358 -28.89 25.44 -8.57
N MET A 359 -28.29 24.31 -8.15
CA MET A 359 -28.43 23.77 -6.80
C MET A 359 -27.79 24.70 -5.76
N ILE A 360 -26.58 25.19 -6.03
CA ILE A 360 -25.88 26.08 -5.10
C ILE A 360 -26.58 27.44 -4.99
N ALA A 361 -27.08 28.00 -6.09
CA ALA A 361 -27.82 29.26 -6.09
C ALA A 361 -29.13 29.17 -5.29
N ALA A 362 -29.82 28.03 -5.33
CA ALA A 362 -31.01 27.81 -4.51
C ALA A 362 -30.71 27.89 -3.00
N LEU A 363 -29.56 27.36 -2.56
CA LEU A 363 -29.12 27.42 -1.16
C LEU A 363 -28.77 28.84 -0.66
N LEU A 364 -28.63 29.82 -1.58
CA LEU A 364 -28.34 31.22 -1.27
C LEU A 364 -29.59 32.11 -1.24
N ALA A 365 -30.73 31.62 -1.77
CA ALA A 365 -31.96 32.39 -1.94
C ALA A 365 -32.90 32.34 -0.72
N ASP A 366 -32.85 31.24 0.04
CA ASP A 366 -33.33 31.18 1.43
C ASP A 366 -32.31 31.86 2.33
#